data_AF-A0A8T5GI24-F1
#
_entry.id   AF-A0A8T5GI24-F1
#
_cell.length_a   1.000
_cell.length_b   1.000
_cell.length_c   1.000
_cell.angle_alpha   90.00
_cell.angle_beta   90.00
_cell.angle_gamma   90.00
#
_symmetry.space_group_name_H-M   'P 1'
#
loop_
_entity.id
_entity.type
_entity.pdbx_description
1 polymer ?
#
loop_
_entity_poly.entity_id
_entity_poly.type
_entity_poly.pdbx_seq_one_letter_code
_entity_poly.pdbx_strand_id
1 'polypeptide(L)' 'MNTQHPVKKLLVVGAGGIGASLLENLIPAITRVSLPCSVTIMDADTVEPTNLGH' A
#
# COMPACT_ATOMS: atom_id res chain seq x y z
N MET A 1 -26.37 8.30 -15.89
CA MET A 1 -26.20 7.62 -14.58
C MET A 1 -24.78 7.89 -14.11
N ASN A 2 -24.60 8.51 -12.94
CA ASN A 2 -23.28 8.87 -12.42
C ASN A 2 -22.73 7.70 -11.60
N THR A 3 -22.02 6.77 -12.24
CA THR A 3 -21.46 5.56 -11.63
C THR A 3 -20.04 5.80 -11.10
N GLN A 4 -19.84 6.87 -10.33
CA GLN A 4 -18.56 7.05 -9.64
C GLN A 4 -18.52 6.14 -8.43
N HIS A 5 -17.87 4.99 -8.59
CA HIS A 5 -17.49 4.17 -7.43
C HIS A 5 -16.59 5.01 -6.52
N PRO A 6 -16.91 5.13 -5.21
CA PRO A 6 -16.10 5.92 -4.31
C PRO A 6 -14.70 5.35 -4.23
N VAL A 7 -13.70 6.22 -4.34
CA VAL A 7 -12.28 5.86 -4.21
C VAL A 7 -12.08 5.16 -2.86
N LYS A 8 -11.56 3.93 -2.90
CA LYS A 8 -11.22 3.18 -1.69
C LYS A 8 -10.03 3.85 -1.02
N LYS A 9 -10.06 3.97 0.32
CA LYS A 9 -8.96 4.54 1.10
C LYS A 9 -8.37 3.46 1.97
N LEU A 10 -7.06 3.24 1.85
CA LEU A 10 -6.31 2.28 2.66
C LEU A 10 -5.20 3.02 3.39
N LEU A 11 -5.11 2.80 4.70
CA LEU A 11 -3.95 3.18 5.51
C LEU A 11 -3.16 1.91 5.81
N VAL A 12 -1.88 1.90 5.48
CA VAL A 12 -0.92 0.87 5.89
C VAL A 12 -0.03 1.46 6.97
N VAL A 13 0.02 0.82 8.15
CA VAL A 13 0.88 1.22 9.28
C VAL A 13 2.00 0.20 9.42
N GLY A 14 3.24 0.67 9.34
CA GLY A 14 4.46 -0.13 9.20
C GLY A 14 4.81 -0.35 7.72
N ALA A 15 5.98 0.15 7.31
CA ALA A 15 6.54 0.05 5.97
C ALA A 15 7.65 -1.01 5.85
N GLY A 16 8.05 -1.67 6.95
CA GLY A 16 9.02 -2.76 6.94
C GLY A 16 8.43 -4.12 6.55
N GLY A 17 9.25 -4.99 5.95
CA GLY A 17 8.99 -6.42 5.69
C GLY A 17 7.59 -6.75 5.15
N ILE A 18 6.65 -6.99 6.06
CA ILE A 18 5.24 -7.30 5.76
C ILE A 18 4.54 -6.12 5.07
N GLY A 19 4.73 -4.89 5.55
CA GLY A 19 4.11 -3.69 4.97
C GLY A 19 4.57 -3.45 3.53
N ALA A 20 5.87 -3.58 3.30
CA ALA A 20 6.46 -3.54 1.97
C ALA A 20 5.91 -4.68 1.08
N SER A 21 5.98 -5.93 1.53
CA SER A 21 5.47 -7.09 0.78
C SER A 21 3.97 -6.99 0.45
N LEU A 22 3.16 -6.44 1.37
CA LEU A 22 1.75 -6.18 1.12
C LEU A 22 1.59 -5.20 -0.05
N LEU A 23 2.31 -4.08 -0.02
CA LEU A 23 2.23 -3.04 -1.05
C LEU A 23 2.74 -3.54 -2.40
N GLU A 24 3.83 -4.32 -2.41
CA GLU A 24 4.40 -4.96 -3.60
C GLU A 24 3.40 -5.87 -4.31
N ASN A 25 2.57 -6.59 -3.57
CA ASN A 25 1.52 -7.44 -4.14
C ASN A 25 0.24 -6.67 -4.45
N LEU A 26 -0.17 -5.78 -3.54
CA LEU A 26 -1.43 -5.07 -3.60
C LEU A 26 -1.47 -4.08 -4.75
N ILE A 27 -0.44 -3.24 -4.91
CA ILE A 27 -0.41 -2.17 -5.92
C ILE A 27 -0.60 -2.75 -7.33
N PRO A 28 0.16 -3.77 -7.77
CA PRO A 28 -0.07 -4.40 -9.07
C PRO A 28 -1.48 -5.01 -9.19
N ALA A 29 -1.99 -5.63 -8.14
CA ALA A 29 -3.32 -6.24 -8.15
C ALA A 29 -4.44 -5.21 -8.35
N ILE A 30 -4.44 -4.10 -7.61
CA ILE A 30 -5.44 -3.03 -7.73
C ILE A 30 -5.35 -2.32 -9.08
N THR A 31 -4.13 -2.13 -9.61
CA THR A 31 -3.91 -1.56 -10.94
C THR A 31 -4.46 -2.48 -12.01
N ARG A 32 -4.20 -3.79 -11.92
CA ARG A 32 -4.66 -4.80 -12.89
C ARG A 32 -6.18 -4.82 -13.04
N VAL A 33 -6.92 -4.60 -11.96
CA VAL A 33 -8.40 -4.59 -11.97
C VAL A 33 -9.01 -3.19 -12.10
N SER A 34 -8.18 -2.16 -12.33
CA SER A 34 -8.62 -0.75 -12.44
C SER A 34 -9.46 -0.29 -11.24
N LEU A 35 -9.13 -0.74 -10.03
CA LEU A 35 -9.85 -0.34 -8.82
C LEU A 35 -9.35 1.03 -8.33
N PRO A 36 -10.20 2.07 -8.29
CA PRO A 36 -9.79 3.37 -7.76
C PRO A 36 -9.49 3.27 -6.26
N CYS A 37 -8.22 3.44 -5.89
CA CYS A 37 -7.75 3.33 -4.52
C CYS A 37 -6.69 4.41 -4.22
N SER A 38 -6.77 4.99 -3.04
CA SER A 38 -5.76 5.86 -2.45
C SER A 38 -5.12 5.14 -1.29
N VAL A 39 -3.80 4.94 -1.35
CA VAL A 39 -3.02 4.28 -0.31
C VAL A 39 -2.17 5.32 0.42
N THR A 40 -2.35 5.41 1.73
CA THR A 40 -1.50 6.18 2.63
C THR A 40 -0.65 5.19 3.42
N ILE A 41 0.65 5.49 3.56
CA ILE A 41 1.59 4.66 4.33
C ILE A 41 2.08 5.51 5.50
N MET A 42 2.14 4.91 6.68
CA MET A 42 2.68 5.53 7.88
C MET A 42 3.68 4.56 8.51
N ASP A 43 4.86 5.06 8.81
CA ASP A 43 5.84 4.40 9.65
C ASP A 43 6.44 5.44 10.59
N ALA A 44 6.64 5.07 11.85
CA ALA A 44 7.26 5.93 12.85
C ALA A 44 8.78 5.69 12.95
N ASP A 45 9.25 4.56 12.44
CA ASP A 45 10.63 4.14 12.56
C ASP A 45 11.48 4.66 11.40
N THR A 46 12.79 4.80 11.65
CA THR A 46 13.79 5.06 10.62
C THR A 46 14.35 3.74 10.10
N VAL A 47 14.70 3.68 8.83
CA VAL A 47 15.34 2.49 8.26
C VAL A 47 16.69 2.22 8.91
N GLU A 48 16.86 1.01 9.43
CA GLU A 48 18.12 0.48 9.96
C GLU A 48 18.72 -0.58 9.02
N PRO A 49 20.05 -0.85 9.10
CA PRO A 49 20.69 -1.86 8.26
C PRO A 49 20.08 -3.26 8.36
N THR A 50 19.53 -3.62 9.53
CA THR A 50 18.84 -4.90 9.77
C THR A 50 17.51 -5.01 9.02
N ASN A 51 16.95 -3.90 8.56
CA ASN A 51 15.72 -3.88 7.76
C ASN A 51 16.00 -4.11 6.27
N LEU A 52 17.26 -4.09 5.82
CA LEU A 52 17.65 -4.21 4.43
C LEU A 52 17.80 -5.69 4.02
N GLY A 53 17.37 -6.03 2.80
CA GLY A 53 17.49 -7.39 2.27
C GLY A 53 16.34 -8.32 2.63
N HIS A 54 15.32 -7.79 3.30
CA HIS A 54 13.96 -8.32 3.23
C HIS A 54 13.34 -8.04 1.86
#